data_AF-A0A7X5Y4A6-F1
#
_entry.id   AF-A0A7X5Y4A6-F1
#
_cell.length_a   1.000
_cell.length_b   1.000
_cell.length_c   1.000
_cell.angle_alpha   90.00
_cell.angle_beta   90.00
_cell.angle_gamma   90.00
#
_symmetry.space_group_name_H-M   'P 1'
#
loop_
_entity.id
_entity.type
_entity.pdbx_description
1 polymer ?
#
loop_
_entity_poly.entity_id
_entity_poly.type
_entity_poly.pdbx_seq_one_letter_code
_entity_poly.pdbx_strand_id
1 'polypeptide(L)'
;MESRRFACLAATVVMGLSVVGIAGASAAPPLGDVVIEGGRIDPALQRTVRYSDLNLAFAPGQRTLKTRIMRTASGLCWDLNGSYGVDRCTSDAVDSTKGQVAEAITRAKRQMAGLPVGPAIAISMVIGAR
;
A
#
# COMPACT_ATOMS: atom_id res chain seq x y z
N MET A 1 -30.45 -17.42 -79.08
CA MET A 1 -29.45 -16.54 -78.41
C MET A 1 -29.97 -16.34 -77.00
N GLU A 2 -29.35 -17.00 -76.02
CA GLU A 2 -28.40 -16.34 -75.10
C GLU A 2 -29.11 -15.33 -74.19
N SER A 3 -28.84 -15.18 -72.90
CA SER A 3 -27.99 -15.82 -71.92
C SER A 3 -28.39 -15.14 -70.61
N ARG A 4 -28.36 -15.90 -69.51
CA ARG A 4 -28.09 -15.50 -68.11
C ARG A 4 -27.78 -14.02 -67.82
N ARG A 5 -28.26 -13.49 -66.68
CA ARG A 5 -27.53 -12.65 -65.69
C ARG A 5 -28.48 -12.34 -64.52
N PHE A 6 -28.24 -12.79 -63.28
CA PHE A 6 -27.22 -12.38 -62.30
C PHE A 6 -27.25 -10.90 -61.89
N ALA A 7 -27.64 -10.69 -60.62
CA ALA A 7 -27.16 -9.73 -59.61
C ALA A 7 -26.62 -8.34 -60.02
N CYS A 8 -27.12 -7.29 -59.36
CA CYS A 8 -26.39 -6.06 -59.03
C CYS A 8 -26.91 -5.56 -57.66
N LEU A 9 -26.12 -5.67 -56.58
CA LEU A 9 -25.09 -4.72 -56.08
C LEU A 9 -25.74 -3.58 -55.25
N ALA A 10 -25.71 -3.62 -53.92
CA ALA A 10 -24.59 -3.40 -52.98
C ALA A 10 -24.40 -1.93 -52.57
N ALA A 11 -24.58 -1.66 -51.28
CA ALA A 11 -23.87 -0.65 -50.46
C ALA A 11 -24.20 -0.96 -48.99
N THR A 12 -23.31 -1.56 -48.17
CA THR A 12 -22.34 -0.89 -47.28
C THR A 12 -22.99 0.25 -46.47
N VAL A 13 -22.93 0.29 -45.13
CA VAL A 13 -21.76 0.75 -44.37
C VAL A 13 -22.02 0.58 -42.85
N VAL A 14 -21.11 -0.16 -42.20
CA VAL A 14 -20.40 0.14 -40.93
C VAL A 14 -21.17 0.24 -39.60
N MET A 15 -21.04 -0.86 -38.85
CA MET A 15 -20.50 -0.98 -37.48
C MET A 15 -20.56 0.23 -36.53
N GLY A 16 -21.14 -0.01 -35.35
CA GLY A 16 -20.97 0.86 -34.19
C GLY A 16 -21.75 0.41 -32.96
N LEU A 17 -21.66 -0.86 -32.55
CA LEU A 17 -22.06 -1.25 -31.19
C LEU A 17 -20.81 -1.27 -30.31
N SER A 18 -20.62 -0.17 -29.58
CA SER A 18 -19.70 -0.06 -28.46
C SER A 18 -20.05 -1.12 -27.43
N VAL A 19 -19.15 -2.09 -27.27
CA VAL A 19 -19.14 -2.98 -26.11
C VAL A 19 -18.89 -2.09 -24.90
N VAL A 20 -19.94 -1.83 -24.12
CA VAL A 20 -19.81 -1.24 -22.78
C VAL A 20 -19.18 -2.33 -21.92
N GLY A 21 -17.85 -2.38 -21.94
CA GLY A 21 -17.07 -3.11 -20.96
C GLY A 21 -17.32 -2.45 -19.62
N ILE A 22 -18.19 -3.05 -18.82
CA ILE A 22 -18.30 -2.74 -17.40
C ILE A 22 -16.97 -3.23 -16.81
N ALA A 23 -15.98 -2.35 -16.78
CA ALA A 23 -14.82 -2.52 -15.93
C ALA A 23 -15.37 -2.55 -14.50
N GLY A 24 -15.67 -3.75 -14.01
CA GLY A 24 -15.81 -3.98 -12.58
C GLY A 24 -14.53 -3.46 -11.98
N ALA A 25 -14.60 -2.29 -11.35
CA ALA A 25 -13.56 -1.81 -10.50
C ALA A 25 -13.39 -2.89 -9.45
N SER A 26 -12.38 -3.73 -9.61
CA SER A 26 -11.85 -4.57 -8.55
C SER A 26 -11.42 -3.59 -7.48
N ALA A 27 -12.34 -3.28 -6.57
CA ALA A 27 -12.04 -2.60 -5.33
C ALA A 27 -11.01 -3.50 -4.66
N ALA A 28 -9.74 -3.12 -4.80
CA ALA A 28 -8.68 -3.73 -4.04
C ALA A 28 -9.14 -3.69 -2.58
N PRO A 29 -9.16 -4.83 -1.87
CA PRO A 29 -9.52 -4.81 -0.46
C PRO A 29 -8.62 -3.77 0.22
N PRO A 30 -9.18 -2.95 1.15
CA PRO A 30 -8.38 -2.01 1.91
C PRO A 30 -7.16 -2.76 2.44
N LEU A 31 -5.99 -2.15 2.23
CA LEU A 31 -4.68 -2.63 2.67
C LEU A 31 -4.84 -3.34 4.02
N GLY A 32 -4.43 -4.61 4.09
CA GLY A 32 -4.64 -5.43 5.27
C GLY A 32 -4.08 -4.72 6.49
N ASP A 33 -4.97 -4.18 7.31
CA ASP A 33 -4.62 -3.75 8.64
C ASP A 33 -4.15 -5.00 9.37
N VAL A 34 -2.88 -5.01 9.76
CA VAL A 34 -2.42 -5.92 10.82
C VAL A 34 -3.15 -5.46 12.08
N VAL A 35 -4.33 -6.02 12.30
CA VAL A 35 -5.14 -5.76 13.48
C VAL A 35 -4.39 -6.36 14.67
N ILE A 36 -3.71 -5.51 15.43
CA ILE A 36 -3.18 -5.86 16.74
C ILE A 36 -4.41 -6.09 17.63
N GLU A 37 -4.77 -7.36 17.86
CA GLU A 37 -5.79 -7.72 18.85
C GLU A 37 -5.31 -7.29 20.24
N GLY A 38 -5.96 -6.28 20.83
CA GLY A 38 -5.82 -5.98 22.26
C GLY A 38 -5.85 -4.51 22.61
N GLY A 39 -7.05 -4.00 22.92
CA GLY A 39 -7.25 -2.66 23.50
C GLY A 39 -7.72 -1.63 22.47
N ARG A 40 -8.62 -0.73 22.87
CA ARG A 40 -8.94 0.46 22.08
C ARG A 40 -7.66 1.28 21.93
N ILE A 41 -7.00 1.17 20.77
CA ILE A 41 -5.86 2.01 20.44
C ILE A 41 -6.41 3.42 20.26
N ASP A 42 -5.97 4.34 21.11
CA ASP A 42 -6.30 5.75 20.94
C ASP A 42 -5.69 6.22 19.61
N PRO A 43 -6.48 6.70 18.64
CA PRO A 43 -5.96 7.20 17.37
C PRO A 43 -4.98 8.37 17.55
N ALA A 44 -5.01 9.07 18.69
CA ALA A 44 -4.00 10.07 19.04
C ALA A 44 -2.61 9.46 19.28
N LEU A 45 -2.53 8.20 19.71
CA LEU A 45 -1.28 7.47 20.00
C LEU A 45 -0.79 6.63 18.82
N GLN A 46 -1.49 6.70 17.67
CA GLN A 46 -1.18 5.94 16.48
C GLN A 46 -0.79 6.83 15.31
N ARG A 47 0.26 6.42 14.59
CA ARG A 47 0.65 7.02 13.30
C ARG A 47 1.01 5.94 12.29
N THR A 48 0.48 6.09 11.08
CA THR A 48 0.81 5.21 9.95
C THR A 48 1.93 5.82 9.11
N VAL A 49 2.98 5.04 8.84
CA VAL A 49 4.12 5.44 8.02
C VAL A 49 3.89 4.96 6.58
N ARG A 50 3.81 5.89 5.64
CA ARG A 50 3.66 5.58 4.21
C ARG A 50 5.01 5.21 3.59
N TYR A 51 5.03 4.10 2.86
CA TYR A 51 6.24 3.57 2.23
C TYR A 51 6.03 2.94 0.85
N SER A 52 4.82 3.09 0.27
CA SER A 52 4.46 2.51 -1.03
C SER A 52 5.29 3.05 -2.20
N ASP A 53 5.92 4.21 -2.03
CA ASP A 53 6.83 4.84 -2.98
C ASP A 53 8.28 4.34 -2.87
N LEU A 54 8.58 3.48 -1.89
CA LEU A 54 9.94 3.01 -1.63
C LEU A 54 10.14 1.59 -2.14
N ASN A 55 11.27 1.36 -2.81
CA ASN A 55 11.71 0.00 -3.11
C ASN A 55 12.48 -0.59 -1.92
N LEU A 56 11.78 -1.28 -1.04
CA LEU A 56 12.34 -1.87 0.18
C LEU A 56 13.21 -3.11 -0.07
N ALA A 57 13.25 -3.64 -1.29
CA ALA A 57 14.14 -4.75 -1.61
C ALA A 57 15.62 -4.31 -1.61
N PHE A 58 15.89 -3.01 -1.76
CA PHE A 58 17.23 -2.43 -1.77
C PHE A 58 17.52 -1.56 -0.55
N ALA A 59 18.80 -1.45 -0.20
CA ALA A 59 19.27 -0.66 0.93
C ALA A 59 18.85 0.83 0.89
N PRO A 60 18.84 1.54 -0.26
CA PRO A 60 18.39 2.93 -0.29
C PRO A 60 16.93 3.10 0.18
N GLY A 61 16.02 2.25 -0.26
CA GLY A 61 14.62 2.29 0.17
C GLY A 61 14.45 2.00 1.66
N GLN A 62 15.21 1.03 2.19
CA GLN A 62 15.22 0.69 3.62
C GLN A 62 15.74 1.85 4.48
N ARG A 63 16.78 2.55 4.04
CA ARG A 63 17.31 3.74 4.73
C ARG A 63 16.28 4.87 4.75
N THR A 64 15.63 5.14 3.62
CA THR A 64 14.57 6.16 3.55
C THR A 64 13.40 5.82 4.47
N LEU A 65 12.99 4.54 4.51
CA LEU A 65 11.94 4.08 5.42
C LEU A 65 12.34 4.30 6.89
N LYS A 66 13.55 3.90 7.27
CA LYS A 66 14.07 4.11 8.63
C LYS A 66 14.00 5.59 9.04
N THR A 67 14.43 6.50 8.17
CA THR A 67 14.37 7.95 8.42
C THR A 67 12.93 8.44 8.59
N ARG A 68 11.99 7.94 7.78
CA ARG A 68 10.57 8.30 7.90
C ARG A 68 9.96 7.81 9.22
N ILE A 69 10.28 6.59 9.63
CA ILE A 69 9.84 6.06 10.92
C ILE A 69 10.37 6.93 12.06
N MET A 70 11.67 7.23 12.07
CA MET A 70 12.27 8.11 13.09
C MET A 70 11.61 9.49 13.15
N ARG A 71 11.38 10.12 11.99
CA ARG A 71 10.72 11.43 11.92
C ARG A 71 9.28 11.39 12.40
N THR A 72 8.54 10.34 12.02
CA THR A 72 7.14 10.16 12.43
C THR A 72 7.04 9.91 13.94
N ALA A 73 7.96 9.11 14.49
CA ALA A 73 8.04 8.83 15.93
C ALA A 73 8.38 10.10 16.72
N SER A 74 9.39 10.84 16.27
CA SER A 74 9.78 12.10 16.91
C SER A 74 8.64 13.12 16.89
N GLY A 75 7.93 13.26 15.77
CA GLY A 75 6.76 14.15 15.68
C GLY A 75 5.63 13.73 16.62
N LEU A 76 5.26 12.45 16.61
CA LEU A 76 4.23 11.92 17.50
C LEU A 76 4.60 12.12 18.98
N CYS A 77 5.84 11.84 19.35
CA CYS A 77 6.32 11.98 20.73
C CYS A 77 6.43 13.44 21.17
N TRP A 78 6.77 14.33 20.24
CA TRP A 78 6.74 15.77 20.48
C TRP A 78 5.32 16.26 20.75
N ASP A 79 4.35 15.82 19.94
CA ASP A 79 2.94 16.18 20.11
C ASP A 79 2.37 15.71 21.46
N LEU A 80 2.85 14.56 21.97
CA LEU A 80 2.34 13.97 23.21
C LEU A 80 3.05 14.48 24.47
N ASN A 81 4.38 14.63 24.44
CA ASN A 81 5.17 14.91 25.64
C ASN A 81 5.83 16.31 25.65
N GLY A 82 5.75 17.06 24.56
CA GLY A 82 6.50 18.30 24.37
C GLY A 82 8.01 18.05 24.36
N SER A 83 8.79 18.97 24.93
CA SER A 83 10.27 18.88 24.93
C SER A 83 10.85 17.81 25.87
N TYR A 84 10.04 17.26 26.79
CA TYR A 84 10.51 16.31 27.80
C TYR A 84 10.19 14.87 27.36
N GLY A 85 11.14 13.94 27.54
CA GLY A 85 10.87 12.50 27.32
C GLY A 85 10.70 12.07 25.85
N VAL A 86 11.03 12.93 24.88
CA VAL A 86 10.94 12.64 23.44
C VAL A 86 11.80 11.44 23.06
N ASP A 87 13.01 11.31 23.61
CA ASP A 87 13.95 10.25 23.21
C ASP A 87 13.44 8.85 23.56
N ARG A 88 12.96 8.66 24.80
CA ARG A 88 12.43 7.37 25.25
C ARG A 88 11.16 7.01 24.49
N CYS A 89 10.24 7.96 24.36
CA CYS A 89 9.03 7.78 23.56
C CYS A 89 9.36 7.42 22.11
N THR A 90 10.31 8.12 21.49
CA THR A 90 10.72 7.89 20.09
C THR A 90 11.29 6.48 19.93
N SER A 91 12.15 6.05 20.86
CA SER A 91 12.71 4.71 20.84
C SER A 91 11.63 3.63 20.96
N ASP A 92 10.70 3.78 21.90
CA ASP A 92 9.60 2.82 22.11
C ASP A 92 8.68 2.76 20.87
N ALA A 93 8.38 3.92 20.29
CA ALA A 93 7.54 4.04 19.11
C ALA A 93 8.22 3.40 17.88
N VAL A 94 9.51 3.66 17.66
CA VAL A 94 10.30 2.99 16.60
C VAL A 94 10.30 1.49 16.80
N ASP A 95 10.49 1.02 18.03
CA ASP A 95 10.54 -0.40 18.35
C ASP A 95 9.21 -1.11 18.07
N SER A 96 8.08 -0.45 18.27
CA SER A 96 6.75 -0.98 17.92
C SER A 96 6.60 -1.33 16.43
N THR A 97 7.40 -0.73 15.55
CA THR A 97 7.32 -0.94 14.10
C THR A 97 8.22 -2.07 13.58
N LYS A 98 9.16 -2.59 14.39
CA LYS A 98 10.22 -3.51 13.94
C LYS A 98 9.68 -4.74 13.20
N GLY A 99 8.64 -5.38 13.73
CA GLY A 99 8.02 -6.56 13.11
C GLY A 99 7.43 -6.26 11.73
N GLN A 100 6.64 -5.18 11.64
CA GLN A 100 5.97 -4.76 10.41
C GLN A 100 6.98 -4.32 9.33
N VAL A 101 8.07 -3.65 9.72
CA VAL A 101 9.17 -3.28 8.83
C VAL A 101 9.87 -4.53 8.27
N ALA A 102 10.18 -5.51 9.11
CA ALA A 102 10.82 -6.75 8.69
C ALA A 102 9.93 -7.52 7.69
N GLU A 103 8.62 -7.55 7.93
CA GLU A 103 7.65 -8.19 7.05
C GLU A 103 7.54 -7.44 5.70
N ALA A 104 7.47 -6.10 5.72
CA ALA A 104 7.44 -5.28 4.52
C ALA A 104 8.70 -5.44 3.65
N ILE A 105 9.89 -5.53 4.28
CA ILE A 105 11.16 -5.81 3.57
C ILE A 105 11.15 -7.22 2.98
N THR A 106 10.72 -8.21 3.75
CA THR A 106 10.65 -9.61 3.29
C THR A 106 9.71 -9.74 2.10
N ARG A 107 8.54 -9.12 2.18
CA ARG A 107 7.57 -9.02 1.09
C ARG A 107 8.20 -8.39 -0.16
N ALA A 108 8.84 -7.24 -0.03
CA ALA A 108 9.45 -6.55 -1.17
C ALA A 108 10.52 -7.40 -1.86
N LYS A 109 11.37 -8.10 -1.08
CA LYS A 109 12.37 -9.04 -1.61
C LYS A 109 11.73 -10.21 -2.36
N ARG A 110 10.66 -10.80 -1.81
CA ARG A 110 9.92 -11.90 -2.47
C ARG A 110 9.25 -11.45 -3.77
N GLN A 111 8.62 -10.28 -3.76
CA GLN A 111 8.01 -9.70 -4.96
C GLN A 111 9.06 -9.48 -6.06
N MET A 112 10.24 -8.98 -5.72
CA MET A 112 11.34 -8.83 -6.65
C MET A 112 11.87 -10.15 -7.21
N ALA A 113 11.80 -11.23 -6.42
CA ALA A 113 12.17 -12.58 -6.84
C ALA A 113 11.07 -13.30 -7.64
N GLY A 114 9.96 -12.64 -7.96
CA GLY A 114 8.82 -13.26 -8.65
C GLY A 114 8.05 -14.29 -7.81
N LEU A 115 8.25 -14.28 -6.49
CA LEU A 115 7.56 -15.19 -5.57
C LEU A 115 6.20 -14.62 -5.15
N PRO A 116 5.22 -15.49 -4.83
CA PRO A 116 3.95 -15.03 -4.27
C PRO A 116 4.19 -14.28 -2.95
N VAL A 117 3.48 -13.15 -2.83
CA VAL A 117 3.45 -12.28 -1.65
C VAL A 117 2.01 -12.16 -1.16
N GLY A 118 1.83 -12.11 0.17
CA GLY A 118 0.51 -12.02 0.80
C GLY A 118 -0.20 -10.67 0.61
N PRO A 119 -1.14 -10.28 1.49
CA PRO A 119 -1.78 -8.96 1.44
C PRO A 119 -0.80 -7.84 1.81
N ALA A 120 -0.96 -6.65 1.20
CA ALA A 120 -0.11 -5.51 1.50
C ALA A 120 -0.20 -5.11 2.98
N ILE A 121 0.93 -4.70 3.56
CA ILE A 121 1.11 -4.48 5.00
C ILE A 121 1.09 -2.98 5.28
N ALA A 122 0.38 -2.52 6.29
CA ALA A 122 0.56 -1.17 6.82
C ALA A 122 1.69 -1.15 7.87
N ILE A 123 2.48 -0.06 7.91
CA ILE A 123 3.39 0.18 9.03
C ILE A 123 2.71 1.21 9.94
N SER A 124 2.19 0.72 11.06
CA SER A 124 1.57 1.49 12.13
C SER A 124 2.46 1.48 13.36
N MET A 125 2.69 2.67 13.88
CA MET A 125 3.40 2.94 15.10
C MET A 125 2.40 3.18 16.22
N VAL A 126 2.65 2.61 17.38
CA VAL A 126 1.80 2.78 18.56
C VAL A 126 2.69 3.09 19.76
N ILE A 127 2.32 4.12 20.52
CA ILE A 127 2.92 4.38 21.83
C ILE A 127 2.08 3.66 22.86
N GLY A 128 2.65 2.63 23.48
CA GLY A 128 2.01 1.98 24.61
C GLY A 128 1.98 2.94 25.79
N ALA A 129 0.78 3.22 26.31
CA ALA A 129 0.63 3.80 27.64
C ALA A 129 1.26 2.81 28.62
N ARG A 130 2.43 3.15 29.16
CA ARG A 130 3.09 2.40 30.23
C ARG A 130 2.69 2.98 31.57
#